data_AF-A0A1H2YFI4-F1
#
_entry.id   AF-A0A1H2YFI4-F1
#
_cell.length_a   1.000
_cell.length_b   1.000
_cell.length_c   1.000
_cell.angle_alpha   90.00
_cell.angle_beta   90.00
_cell.angle_gamma   90.00
#
_symmetry.space_group_name_H-M   'P 1'
#
loop_
_entity.id
_entity.type
_entity.pdbx_description
1 polymer ?
#
loop_
_entity_poly.entity_id
_entity_poly.type
_entity_poly.pdbx_seq_one_letter_code
_entity_poly.pdbx_strand_id
1 'polypeptide(L)' 'MKIITLPRKSLNPMALPGMGRSIEIYDISEEYSHQIRHAFSRKELFVQFEDGKETTYPVINMWPDPHDATRITLFIE' A
#
# COMPACT_ATOMS: atom_id res chain seq x y z
N MET A 1 12.95 -6.68 -0.80
CA MET A 1 11.57 -7.00 -0.39
C MET A 1 11.17 -6.11 0.78
N LYS A 2 10.07 -5.36 0.68
CA LYS A 2 9.51 -4.51 1.74
C LYS A 2 8.05 -4.92 2.00
N ILE A 3 7.71 -5.15 3.26
CA ILE A 3 6.35 -5.49 3.70
C ILE A 3 5.82 -4.33 4.54
N ILE A 4 4.62 -3.84 4.22
CA ILE A 4 3.91 -2.85 5.02
C ILE A 4 2.83 -3.58 5.81
N THR A 5 2.91 -3.51 7.13
CA THR A 5 1.85 -4.04 8.01
C THR A 5 0.80 -2.96 8.25
N LEU A 6 -0.46 -3.26 7.92
CA LEU A 6 -1.58 -2.32 8.02
C LEU A 6 -2.76 -2.96 8.75
N PRO A 7 -3.59 -2.18 9.47
CA PRO A 7 -4.80 -2.72 10.03
C PRO A 7 -5.81 -2.96 8.91
N ARG A 8 -6.55 -4.08 8.96
CA ARG A 8 -7.49 -4.46 7.88
C ARG A 8 -8.63 -3.47 7.66
N LYS A 9 -8.94 -2.65 8.67
CA LYS A 9 -9.90 -1.53 8.58
C LYS A 9 -9.50 -0.47 7.54
N SER A 10 -8.22 -0.40 7.16
CA SER A 10 -7.73 0.52 6.12
C SER A 10 -8.03 0.01 4.71
N LEU A 11 -8.44 -1.25 4.57
CA LEU A 11 -8.84 -1.81 3.28
C LEU A 11 -10.19 -1.23 2.87
N ASN A 12 -10.23 -0.60 1.69
CA ASN A 12 -11.49 -0.17 1.12
C ASN A 12 -12.36 -1.40 0.80
N PRO A 13 -13.60 -1.49 1.32
CA PRO A 13 -14.48 -2.63 1.05
C PRO A 13 -14.88 -2.73 -0.42
N MET A 14 -14.81 -1.64 -1.18
CA MET A 14 -15.10 -1.64 -2.62
C MET A 14 -13.84 -1.98 -3.41
N ALA A 15 -13.90 -3.06 -4.18
CA ALA A 15 -12.91 -3.34 -5.22
C ALA A 15 -13.22 -2.46 -6.43
N LEU A 16 -12.21 -1.73 -6.92
CA LEU A 16 -12.34 -0.96 -8.14
C LEU A 16 -12.25 -1.92 -9.34
N PRO A 17 -13.19 -1.86 -10.31
CA PRO A 17 -13.16 -2.71 -11.49
C PRO A 17 -11.81 -2.64 -12.21
N GLY A 18 -11.12 -3.77 -12.32
CA GLY A 18 -9.82 -3.87 -12.99
C GLY A 18 -8.61 -3.32 -12.23
N MET A 19 -8.77 -2.85 -10.98
CA MET A 19 -7.69 -2.26 -10.17
C MET A 19 -7.51 -2.91 -8.79
N GLY A 20 -8.35 -3.88 -8.41
CA GLY A 20 -8.25 -4.57 -7.13
C GLY A 20 -8.81 -3.75 -5.96
N ARG A 21 -8.36 -4.06 -4.74
CA ARG A 21 -8.77 -3.36 -3.52
C ARG A 21 -7.76 -2.27 -3.17
N SER A 22 -8.26 -1.09 -2.80
CA SER A 22 -7.41 0.04 -2.44
C SER A 22 -7.18 0.14 -0.93
N ILE A 23 -6.04 0.68 -0.54
CA ILE A 23 -5.65 0.94 0.84
C ILE A 23 -5.02 2.32 0.89
N GLU A 24 -5.61 3.22 1.68
CA GLU A 24 -5.08 4.56 1.84
C GLU A 24 -4.20 4.61 3.09
N ILE A 25 -2.98 5.11 2.90
CA ILE A 25 -1.98 5.29 3.94
C ILE A 25 -1.76 6.79 4.10
N TYR A 26 -1.89 7.26 5.33
CA TYR A 26 -1.73 8.67 5.70
C TYR A 26 -0.63 8.82 6.75
N ASP A 27 -0.20 10.06 6.97
CA ASP A 27 0.71 10.47 8.05
C ASP A 27 2.04 9.69 8.07
N ILE A 28 2.50 9.21 6.91
CA ILE A 28 3.83 8.59 6.79
C ILE A 28 4.90 9.65 6.57
N SER A 29 6.11 9.43 7.11
CA SER A 29 7.21 10.33 6.82
C SER A 29 7.56 10.33 5.33
N GLU A 30 8.08 11.45 4.81
CA GLU A 30 8.54 11.54 3.42
C GLU A 30 9.60 10.48 3.12
N GLU A 31 10.52 10.22 4.05
CA GLU A 31 11.52 9.16 3.91
C GLU A 31 10.84 7.79 3.73
N TYR A 32 9.81 7.49 4.51
CA TYR A 32 9.07 6.24 4.38
C TYR A 32 8.31 6.16 3.06
N SER A 33 7.70 7.27 2.62
CA SER A 33 7.07 7.42 1.30
C SER A 33 8.07 7.11 0.17
N HIS A 34 9.29 7.64 0.25
CA HIS A 34 10.37 7.32 -0.69
C HIS A 34 10.72 5.82 -0.70
N GLN A 35 10.82 5.19 0.48
CA GLN A 35 11.10 3.75 0.58
C GLN A 35 9.99 2.90 -0.04
N ILE A 36 8.72 3.28 0.14
CA ILE A 36 7.57 2.61 -0.48
C ILE A 36 7.66 2.71 -2.00
N ARG A 37 7.86 3.93 -2.52
CA ARG A 37 7.97 4.19 -3.97
C ARG A 37 9.12 3.41 -4.60
N HIS A 38 10.28 3.38 -3.94
CA HIS A 38 11.43 2.62 -4.39
C HIS A 38 11.16 1.11 -4.39
N ALA A 39 10.56 0.56 -3.33
CA ALA A 39 10.19 -0.86 -3.29
C ALA A 39 9.14 -1.23 -4.36
N PHE A 40 8.16 -0.35 -4.61
CA PHE A 40 7.17 -0.54 -5.66
C PHE A 40 7.82 -0.57 -7.06
N SER A 41 8.74 0.36 -7.35
CA SER A 41 9.46 0.40 -8.64
C SER A 41 10.25 -0.88 -8.94
N ARG A 42 10.65 -1.60 -7.89
CA ARG A 42 11.37 -2.88 -7.98
C ARG A 42 10.45 -4.10 -7.97
N LYS A 43 9.13 -3.92 -7.93
CA LYS A 43 8.14 -5.01 -7.75
C LYS A 43 8.38 -5.83 -6.48
N GLU A 44 8.88 -5.18 -5.44
CA GLU A 44 9.28 -5.79 -4.18
C GLU A 44 8.42 -5.30 -3.00
N LEU A 45 7.25 -4.70 -3.27
CA LEU A 45 6.35 -4.13 -2.27
C LEU A 45 5.15 -5.04 -2.00
N PHE A 46 4.94 -5.34 -0.71
CA PHE A 46 3.86 -6.20 -0.25
C PHE A 46 3.12 -5.56 0.94
N VAL A 47 1.84 -5.88 1.08
CA VAL A 47 1.02 -5.52 2.23
C VAL A 47 0.74 -6.77 3.05
N GLN A 48 0.77 -6.62 4.37
CA GLN A 48 0.34 -7.62 5.32
C GLN A 48 -0.68 -6.99 6.26
N PHE A 49 -1.74 -7.72 6.60
CA PHE A 49 -2.69 -7.23 7.58
C PHE A 49 -2.33 -7.74 8.99
N GLU A 50 -2.56 -6.90 10.00
CA GLU A 50 -2.26 -7.21 11.41
C GLU A 50 -2.96 -8.48 11.92
N ASP A 51 -4.17 -8.78 11.42
CA ASP A 51 -4.97 -9.95 11.72
C ASP A 51 -4.54 -11.22 10.96
N GLY A 52 -3.68 -11.07 9.95
CA GLY A 52 -3.27 -12.12 9.02
C GLY A 52 -1.77 -12.13 8.77
N LYS A 53 -0.97 -12.25 9.85
CA LYS A 53 0.51 -12.20 9.82
C LYS A 53 1.20 -13.27 8.97
N GLU A 54 0.46 -14.22 8.42
CA GLU A 54 1.00 -15.25 7.52
C GLU A 54 0.71 -14.95 6.04
N THR A 55 -0.19 -14.02 5.73
CA THR A 55 -0.55 -13.67 4.36
C THR A 55 0.07 -12.34 3.96
N THR A 56 0.70 -12.32 2.80
CA THR A 56 1.21 -11.10 2.17
C THR A 56 0.57 -10.94 0.80
N TYR A 57 0.20 -9.70 0.48
CA TYR A 57 -0.48 -9.33 -0.75
C TYR A 57 0.47 -8.46 -1.57
N PRO A 58 0.83 -8.84 -2.81
CA PRO A 58 1.64 -8.00 -3.66
C PRO A 58 0.90 -6.71 -4.00
N VAL A 59 1.61 -5.57 -3.97
CA VAL A 59 1.04 -4.31 -4.43
C VAL A 59 1.07 -4.28 -5.96
N ILE A 60 -0.11 -4.24 -6.58
CA ILE A 60 -0.27 -4.23 -8.03
C ILE A 60 -0.25 -2.82 -8.64
N ASN A 61 -0.63 -1.82 -7.86
CA ASN A 61 -0.59 -0.43 -8.28
C ASN A 61 -0.39 0.50 -7.08
N MET A 62 0.10 1.71 -7.33
CA MET A 62 0.34 2.72 -6.31
C MET A 62 0.05 4.10 -6.89
N TRP A 63 -0.78 4.87 -6.18
CA TRP A 63 -1.05 6.27 -6.46
C TRP A 63 -0.54 7.14 -5.31
N PRO A 64 0.59 7.83 -5.49
CA PRO A 64 0.99 8.87 -4.56
C PRO A 64 0.07 10.08 -4.69
N ASP A 65 -0.25 10.72 -3.56
CA ASP A 65 -0.92 12.02 -3.59
C ASP A 65 0.04 13.09 -4.16
N PRO A 66 -0.37 13.85 -5.20
CA PRO A 66 0.48 14.89 -5.81
C PRO A 66 0.63 16.15 -4.94
N HIS A 67 -0.24 16.33 -3.94
CA HIS A 67 -0.25 17.49 -3.05
C HIS A 67 0.35 17.18 -1.66
N ASP A 68 0.42 15.90 -1.28
CA ASP A 68 0.91 15.48 0.03
C ASP A 68 1.82 14.24 -0.08
N ALA A 69 3.12 14.44 0.08
CA ALA A 69 4.10 13.35 0.01
C ALA A 69 3.92 12.31 1.13
N THR A 70 3.15 12.63 2.18
CA THR A 70 2.84 11.75 3.31
C THR A 70 1.61 10.86 3.07
N ARG A 71 1.00 10.92 1.88
CA ARG A 71 -0.18 10.13 1.51
C ARG A 71 0.06 9.29 0.28
N ILE A 72 -0.31 8.02 0.37
CA ILE A 72 -0.21 7.06 -0.73
C ILE A 72 -1.42 6.12 -0.69
N THR A 73 -2.02 5.90 -1.86
CA THR A 73 -2.99 4.84 -2.08
C THR A 73 -2.30 3.64 -2.70
N LEU A 74 -2.39 2.47 -2.07
CA LEU A 74 -1.91 1.19 -2.59
C LEU A 74 -3.07 0.35 -3.10
N PHE A 75 -2.82 -0.45 -4.12
CA PHE A 75 -3.78 -1.41 -4.66
C PHE A 75 -3.23 -2.83 -4.57
N ILE A 76 -4.07 -3.76 -4.14
CA ILE A 76 -3.76 -5.19 -4.01
C ILE A 76 -4.83 -6.06 -4.68
N GLU A 77 -4.50 -7.29 -5.07
CA GLU A 77 -5.47 -8.31 -5.52
C GLU A 77 -6.18 -9.01 -4.36
#